data_AF-A0AAW2TJP4-F1
#
_entry.id   AF-A0AAW2TJP4-F1
#
_cell.length_a   1.000
_cell.length_b   1.000
_cell.length_c   1.000
_cell.angle_alpha   90.00
_cell.angle_beta   90.00
_cell.angle_gamma   90.00
#
_symmetry.space_group_name_H-M   'P 1'
#
loop_
_entity.id
_entity.type
_entity.pdbx_description
1 polymer ?
#
loop_
_entity_poly.entity_id
_entity_poly.type
_entity_poly.pdbx_seq_one_letter_code
_entity_poly.pdbx_strand_id
1 'polypeptide(L)'
;MKHELTASDKNHTWKLTTLHESKRAISLKWVYKVKLRSDGTVKQYKARLIAKGYNQIEGVDFCDSFSPVAKTVTVRIMFTFASAYSLSIHQLDINNAILHGYLDEAVYMTPPKGYDAQSGMVCKLKSSLYGLKQASDNGILSSPHSLLHMVFNNLSMIIVL
;
A
#
# COMPACT_ATOMS: atom_id res chain seq x y z
N MET A 1 18.56 2.96 -0.20
CA MET A 1 18.13 3.12 1.21
C MET A 1 17.75 4.56 1.50
N LYS A 2 18.70 5.51 1.49
CA LYS A 2 18.42 6.94 1.79
C LYS A 2 17.24 7.52 1.00
N HIS A 3 17.18 7.27 -0.31
CA HIS A 3 16.06 7.72 -1.15
C HIS A 3 14.67 7.27 -0.64
N GLU A 4 14.53 6.03 -0.17
CA GLU A 4 13.26 5.52 0.37
C GLU A 4 12.93 6.13 1.74
N LEU A 5 13.93 6.37 2.59
CA LEU A 5 13.74 7.07 3.86
C LEU A 5 13.26 8.50 3.62
N THR A 6 13.92 9.23 2.71
CA THR A 6 13.51 10.60 2.33
C THR A 6 12.11 10.62 1.71
N ALA A 7 11.76 9.64 0.89
CA ALA A 7 10.40 9.53 0.35
C ALA A 7 9.36 9.28 1.46
N SER A 8 9.71 8.44 2.45
CA SER A 8 8.84 8.16 3.59
C SER A 8 8.63 9.38 4.49
N ASP A 9 9.68 10.18 4.71
CA ASP A 9 9.57 11.43 5.47
C ASP A 9 8.68 12.45 4.75
N LYS A 10 8.84 12.60 3.42
CA LYS A 10 8.00 13.48 2.58
C LYS A 10 6.54 13.07 2.58
N ASN A 11 6.27 11.77 2.57
CA ASN A 11 4.91 11.23 2.59
C ASN A 11 4.33 11.13 4.01
N HIS A 12 5.10 11.53 5.03
CA HIS A 12 4.73 11.40 6.44
C HIS A 12 4.24 9.99 6.81
N THR A 13 4.89 8.95 6.25
CA THR A 13 4.46 7.55 6.37
C THR A 13 4.34 7.08 7.81
N TRP A 14 5.13 7.65 8.73
CA TRP A 14 5.06 7.36 10.15
C TRP A 14 5.34 8.58 11.03
N LYS A 15 5.03 8.46 12.32
CA LYS A 15 5.40 9.40 13.36
C LYS A 15 6.12 8.66 14.51
N LEU A 16 7.22 9.23 15.00
CA LEU A 16 7.89 8.71 16.18
C LEU A 16 7.03 8.93 17.44
N THR A 17 6.93 7.89 18.25
CA THR A 17 6.15 7.89 19.50
C THR A 17 6.68 6.83 20.46
N THR A 18 6.25 6.87 21.71
CA THR A 18 6.51 5.82 22.69
C THR A 18 5.55 4.66 22.47
N LEU A 19 6.01 3.43 22.73
CA LEU A 19 5.16 2.26 22.63
C LEU A 19 4.24 2.21 23.85
N HIS A 20 2.92 2.12 23.62
CA HIS A 20 1.96 1.92 24.70
C HIS A 20 2.03 0.46 25.18
N GLU A 21 1.89 0.21 26.48
CA GLU A 21 2.14 -1.10 27.12
C GLU A 21 1.32 -2.27 26.56
N SER A 22 0.22 -1.99 25.86
CA SER A 22 -0.68 -2.99 25.27
C SER A 22 -0.43 -3.28 23.78
N LYS A 23 0.58 -2.66 23.16
CA LYS A 23 0.84 -2.79 21.72
C LYS A 23 2.25 -3.31 21.44
N ARG A 24 2.40 -4.03 20.32
CA ARG A 24 3.68 -4.59 19.87
C ARG A 24 4.19 -3.85 18.65
N ALA A 25 5.50 -3.63 18.60
CA ALA A 25 6.16 -3.08 17.42
C ALA A 25 6.49 -4.19 16.40
N ILE A 26 6.03 -4.02 15.16
CA ILE A 26 6.36 -4.88 14.03
C ILE A 26 7.80 -4.62 13.58
N SER A 27 8.54 -5.70 13.34
CA SER A 27 9.90 -5.59 12.80
C SER A 27 9.90 -5.30 11.31
N LEU A 28 10.91 -4.56 10.83
CA LEU A 28 11.08 -4.24 9.42
C LEU A 28 12.19 -5.07 8.75
N LYS A 29 12.13 -5.16 7.42
CA LYS A 29 13.18 -5.71 6.57
C LYS A 29 13.38 -4.85 5.34
N TRP A 30 14.63 -4.64 4.96
CA TRP A 30 14.98 -4.08 3.67
C TRP A 30 15.06 -5.19 2.62
N VAL A 31 14.40 -4.99 1.49
CA VAL A 31 14.52 -5.85 0.30
C VAL A 31 15.17 -5.06 -0.82
N TYR A 32 16.22 -5.63 -1.39
CA TYR A 32 16.98 -5.04 -2.48
C TYR A 32 16.73 -5.81 -3.77
N LYS A 33 16.55 -5.10 -4.87
CA LYS A 33 16.37 -5.67 -6.20
C LYS A 33 17.14 -4.84 -7.21
N VAL A 34 17.97 -5.50 -8.02
CA VAL A 34 18.62 -4.89 -9.17
C VAL A 34 17.73 -5.12 -10.38
N LYS A 35 17.36 -4.05 -11.08
CA LYS A 35 16.73 -4.14 -12.41
C LYS A 35 17.84 -4.02 -13.45
N LEU A 36 17.93 -5.04 -14.30
CA LEU A 36 18.84 -5.04 -15.45
C LEU A 36 18.09 -4.59 -16.71
N ARG A 37 18.83 -4.10 -17.69
CA ARG A 37 18.38 -3.89 -19.06
C ARG A 37 18.45 -5.21 -19.84
N SER A 38 17.90 -5.24 -21.06
CA SER A 38 17.98 -6.40 -21.95
C SER A 38 19.41 -6.77 -22.34
N ASP A 39 20.34 -5.81 -22.33
CA ASP A 39 21.77 -5.97 -22.58
C ASP A 39 22.57 -6.46 -21.35
N GLY A 40 21.90 -6.73 -20.22
CA GLY A 40 22.54 -7.16 -18.98
C GLY A 40 23.12 -6.03 -18.12
N THR A 41 23.10 -4.77 -18.57
CA THR A 41 23.58 -3.63 -17.79
C THR A 41 22.60 -3.23 -16.69
N VAL A 42 23.10 -2.60 -15.63
CA VAL A 42 22.23 -2.15 -14.53
C VAL A 42 21.38 -0.96 -14.97
N LYS A 43 20.05 -1.16 -14.95
CA LYS A 43 19.06 -0.08 -15.15
C LYS A 43 18.81 0.69 -13.87
N GLN A 44 18.60 -0.02 -12.76
CA GLN A 44 18.19 0.61 -11.50
C GLN A 44 18.45 -0.30 -10.29
N TYR A 45 18.95 0.28 -9.20
CA TYR A 45 18.93 -0.33 -7.87
C TYR A 45 17.64 0.07 -7.14
N LYS A 46 16.82 -0.89 -6.77
CA LYS A 46 15.63 -0.68 -5.93
C LYS A 46 15.89 -1.18 -4.52
N ALA A 47 15.57 -0.35 -3.54
CA ALA A 47 15.43 -0.75 -2.14
C ALA A 47 13.96 -0.57 -1.76
N ARG A 48 13.41 -1.47 -0.95
CA ARG A 48 12.06 -1.35 -0.40
C ARG A 48 12.09 -1.67 1.08
N LEU A 49 11.40 -0.86 1.86
CA LEU A 49 11.15 -1.14 3.26
C LEU A 49 9.85 -1.92 3.37
N ILE A 50 9.90 -3.08 4.03
CA ILE A 50 8.79 -4.03 4.12
C ILE A 50 8.58 -4.39 5.60
N ALA A 51 7.32 -4.41 6.02
CA ALA A 51 6.91 -4.91 7.31
C ALA A 51 6.96 -6.44 7.34
N LYS A 52 7.42 -7.00 8.46
CA LYS A 52 7.39 -8.44 8.69
C LYS A 52 6.00 -8.85 9.20
N GLY A 53 4.97 -8.77 8.35
CA GLY A 53 3.58 -9.05 8.74
C GLY A 53 3.29 -10.48 9.17
N TYR A 54 4.22 -11.43 8.96
CA TYR A 54 4.11 -12.77 9.55
C TYR A 54 4.16 -12.77 11.09
N ASN A 55 4.62 -11.66 11.71
CA ASN A 55 4.61 -11.46 13.15
C ASN A 55 3.32 -10.80 13.66
N GLN A 56 2.35 -10.49 12.78
CA GLN A 56 1.07 -9.89 13.18
C GLN A 56 0.08 -10.95 13.64
N ILE A 57 -0.67 -10.62 14.69
CA ILE A 57 -1.72 -11.46 15.27
C ILE A 57 -3.09 -10.87 14.93
N GLU A 58 -3.96 -11.71 14.35
CA GLU A 58 -5.35 -11.36 14.06
C GLU A 58 -6.12 -11.07 15.36
N GLY A 59 -6.97 -10.04 15.35
CA GLY A 59 -7.67 -9.54 16.53
C GLY A 59 -6.84 -8.68 17.48
N VAL A 60 -5.52 -8.54 17.26
CA VAL A 60 -4.62 -7.69 18.06
C VAL A 60 -3.97 -6.60 17.21
N ASP A 61 -3.37 -7.00 16.09
CA ASP A 61 -2.62 -6.15 15.16
C ASP A 61 -3.40 -5.81 13.88
N PHE A 62 -4.42 -6.60 13.54
CA PHE A 62 -5.36 -6.37 12.44
C PHE A 62 -6.65 -7.18 12.68
N CYS A 63 -7.80 -6.65 12.27
CA CYS A 63 -9.10 -7.31 12.49
C CYS A 63 -9.58 -8.15 11.31
N ASP A 64 -9.36 -7.72 10.07
CA ASP A 64 -9.82 -8.45 8.90
C ASP A 64 -8.95 -8.14 7.68
N SER A 65 -8.87 -9.08 6.75
CA SER A 65 -8.04 -8.94 5.55
C SER A 65 -8.83 -9.25 4.28
N PHE A 66 -9.51 -8.24 3.72
CA PHE A 66 -10.30 -8.38 2.49
C PHE A 66 -9.70 -7.61 1.32
N SER A 67 -9.07 -8.33 0.39
CA SER A 67 -8.57 -7.70 -0.82
C SER A 67 -9.70 -7.59 -1.83
N PRO A 68 -10.09 -6.39 -2.28
CA PRO A 68 -11.14 -6.24 -3.27
C PRO A 68 -10.63 -6.71 -4.64
N VAL A 69 -10.79 -8.00 -4.94
CA VAL A 69 -10.49 -8.56 -6.26
C VAL A 69 -11.73 -8.47 -7.13
N ALA A 70 -11.66 -7.68 -8.20
CA ALA A 70 -12.73 -7.62 -9.20
C ALA A 70 -12.93 -9.01 -9.84
N LYS A 71 -14.15 -9.55 -9.72
CA LYS A 71 -14.50 -10.83 -10.35
C LYS A 71 -14.50 -10.64 -11.87
N THR A 72 -13.96 -11.62 -12.60
CA THR A 72 -13.93 -11.60 -14.07
C THR A 72 -15.32 -11.44 -14.69
N VAL A 73 -16.36 -11.98 -14.04
CA VAL A 73 -17.76 -11.83 -14.49
C VAL A 73 -18.18 -10.36 -14.45
N THR A 74 -17.88 -9.65 -13.37
CA THR A 74 -18.16 -8.22 -13.23
C THR A 74 -17.45 -7.41 -14.31
N VAL A 75 -16.15 -7.69 -14.54
CA VAL A 75 -15.36 -7.04 -15.58
C VAL A 75 -15.94 -7.31 -16.98
N ARG A 76 -16.38 -8.53 -17.27
CA ARG A 76 -17.02 -8.86 -18.56
C ARG A 76 -18.33 -8.11 -18.76
N ILE A 77 -19.21 -8.06 -17.75
CA ILE A 77 -20.46 -7.30 -17.81
C ILE A 77 -20.15 -5.83 -18.08
N MET A 78 -19.17 -5.27 -17.37
CA MET A 78 -18.70 -3.90 -17.52
C MET A 78 -18.28 -3.61 -18.99
N PHE A 79 -17.47 -4.49 -19.60
CA PHE A 79 -17.10 -4.37 -21.02
C PHE A 79 -18.31 -4.51 -21.97
N THR A 80 -19.24 -5.42 -21.69
CA THR A 80 -20.47 -5.57 -22.49
C THR A 80 -21.30 -4.29 -22.47
N PHE A 81 -21.46 -3.66 -21.31
CA PHE A 81 -22.14 -2.37 -21.18
C PHE A 81 -21.42 -1.27 -21.96
N ALA A 82 -20.11 -1.12 -21.77
CA ALA A 82 -19.35 -0.12 -22.50
C ALA A 82 -19.44 -0.30 -24.02
N SER A 83 -19.42 -1.54 -24.51
CA SER A 83 -19.61 -1.83 -25.93
C SER A 83 -21.02 -1.50 -26.41
N ALA A 84 -22.06 -1.80 -25.63
CA ALA A 84 -23.45 -1.56 -26.01
C ALA A 84 -23.80 -0.06 -26.09
N TYR A 85 -23.19 0.75 -25.24
CA TYR A 85 -23.42 2.19 -25.15
C TYR A 85 -22.31 3.04 -25.79
N SER A 86 -21.37 2.40 -26.52
CA SER A 86 -20.21 3.05 -27.15
C SER A 86 -19.41 3.95 -26.19
N LEU A 87 -19.26 3.52 -24.94
CA LEU A 87 -18.50 4.23 -23.91
C LEU A 87 -16.99 4.01 -24.08
N SER A 88 -16.20 5.04 -23.82
CA SER A 88 -14.75 4.90 -23.75
C SER A 88 -14.33 4.28 -22.41
N ILE A 89 -13.34 3.38 -22.47
CA ILE A 89 -12.76 2.74 -21.30
C ILE A 89 -11.35 3.27 -21.10
N HIS A 90 -11.07 3.75 -19.90
CA HIS A 90 -9.75 4.21 -19.50
C HIS A 90 -9.23 3.32 -18.37
N GLN A 91 -7.97 2.90 -18.50
CA GLN A 91 -7.30 2.13 -17.46
C GLN A 91 -6.38 3.05 -16.66
N LEU A 92 -6.53 3.03 -15.34
CA LEU A 92 -5.69 3.75 -14.40
C LEU A 92 -4.88 2.75 -13.57
N ASP A 93 -3.56 2.77 -13.74
CA ASP A 93 -2.61 2.03 -12.91
C ASP A 93 -2.04 2.97 -11.85
N ILE A 94 -2.47 2.79 -10.59
CA ILE A 94 -2.01 3.63 -9.48
C ILE A 94 -0.72 3.06 -8.90
N ASN A 95 0.39 3.69 -9.27
CA ASN A 95 1.68 3.40 -8.66
C ASN A 95 1.61 3.57 -7.14
N ASN A 96 1.98 2.53 -6.40
CA ASN A 96 2.00 2.49 -4.93
C ASN A 96 0.63 2.64 -4.25
N ALA A 97 -0.46 2.16 -4.84
CA ALA A 97 -1.80 2.17 -4.22
C ALA A 97 -1.83 1.66 -2.76
N ILE A 98 -0.95 0.70 -2.43
CA ILE A 98 -0.77 0.16 -1.07
C ILE A 98 -0.21 1.20 -0.09
N LEU A 99 0.73 2.05 -0.51
CA LEU A 99 1.37 3.05 0.36
C LEU A 99 0.46 4.24 0.70
N HIS A 100 -0.66 4.36 -0.01
CA HIS A 100 -1.67 5.38 0.24
C HIS A 100 -2.91 4.81 0.94
N GLY A 101 -2.86 3.53 1.33
CA GLY A 101 -3.95 2.90 2.03
C GLY A 101 -4.10 3.41 3.46
N TYR A 102 -5.34 3.66 3.88
CA TYR A 102 -5.67 4.11 5.23
C TYR A 102 -5.55 2.95 6.23
N LEU A 103 -4.91 3.16 7.37
CA LEU A 103 -4.86 2.14 8.42
C LEU A 103 -5.94 2.43 9.45
N ASP A 104 -6.97 1.58 9.52
CA ASP A 104 -8.00 1.66 10.54
C ASP A 104 -7.43 1.37 11.94
N GLU A 105 -6.46 0.46 12.03
CA GLU A 105 -5.78 0.12 13.27
C GLU A 105 -4.46 0.89 13.47
N ALA A 106 -4.15 1.19 14.74
CA ALA A 106 -2.87 1.76 15.12
C ALA A 106 -1.75 0.71 15.02
N VAL A 107 -1.00 0.73 13.92
CA VAL A 107 0.14 -0.15 13.68
C VAL A 107 1.45 0.52 14.10
N TYR A 108 2.26 -0.18 14.89
CA TYR A 108 3.57 0.29 15.35
C TYR A 108 4.69 -0.55 14.72
N MET A 109 5.83 0.06 14.46
CA MET A 109 7.01 -0.63 13.94
C MET A 109 8.30 -0.13 14.58
N THR A 110 9.32 -0.98 14.57
CA THR A 110 10.69 -0.59 14.94
C THR A 110 11.23 0.42 13.93
N PRO A 111 11.94 1.49 14.35
CA PRO A 111 12.58 2.41 13.42
C PRO A 111 13.50 1.68 12.43
N PRO A 112 13.48 2.04 11.13
CA PRO A 112 14.32 1.37 10.15
C PRO A 112 15.80 1.66 10.42
N LYS A 113 16.66 0.68 10.11
CA LYS A 113 18.12 0.87 10.21
C LYS A 113 18.56 2.07 9.38
N GLY A 114 19.30 2.98 10.00
CA GLY A 114 19.77 4.24 9.39
C GLY A 114 18.80 5.42 9.53
N TYR A 115 17.71 5.26 10.28
CA TYR A 115 16.83 6.35 10.70
C TYR A 115 17.25 6.85 12.09
N ASP A 116 17.25 8.16 12.27
CA ASP A 116 17.62 8.79 13.54
C ASP A 116 16.42 8.76 14.49
N ALA A 117 16.45 7.85 15.46
CA ALA A 117 15.41 7.69 16.46
C ALA A 117 16.04 7.49 17.84
N GLN A 118 15.50 8.18 18.84
CA GLN A 118 15.94 8.00 20.23
C GLN A 118 15.68 6.56 20.70
N SER A 119 16.54 6.08 21.60
CA SER A 119 16.41 4.74 22.19
C SER A 119 15.04 4.59 22.86
N GLY A 120 14.34 3.50 22.56
CA GLY A 120 13.00 3.22 23.08
C GLY A 120 11.83 3.80 22.29
N MET A 121 12.07 4.60 21.24
CA MET A 121 11.01 5.08 20.36
C MET A 121 10.60 4.06 19.29
N VAL A 122 9.32 4.12 18.91
CA VAL A 122 8.72 3.33 17.83
C VAL A 122 8.07 4.26 16.81
N CYS A 123 7.93 3.77 15.59
CA CYS A 123 7.22 4.48 14.52
C CYS A 123 5.75 4.02 14.50
N LYS A 124 4.81 4.93 14.74
CA LYS A 124 3.39 4.70 14.45
C LYS A 124 3.12 4.99 12.97
N LEU A 125 2.63 4.00 12.24
CA LEU A 125 2.29 4.14 10.83
C LEU A 125 1.05 5.02 10.65
N LYS A 126 1.09 5.89 9.64
CA LYS A 126 -0.05 6.68 9.17
C LYS A 126 -0.66 6.10 7.89
N SER A 127 0.17 5.42 7.11
CA SER A 127 -0.19 4.78 5.84
C SER A 127 0.28 3.35 5.85
N SER A 128 -0.42 2.51 5.09
CA SER A 128 -0.06 1.10 4.94
C SER A 128 1.34 0.92 4.33
N LEU A 129 2.04 -0.12 4.78
CA LEU A 129 3.35 -0.54 4.26
C LEU A 129 3.24 -1.91 3.62
N TYR A 130 4.08 -2.16 2.62
CA TYR A 130 4.23 -3.49 2.04
C TYR A 130 4.52 -4.53 3.13
N GLY A 131 3.90 -5.69 3.02
CA GLY A 131 4.12 -6.82 3.90
C GLY A 131 3.34 -6.80 5.20
N LEU A 132 2.51 -5.78 5.48
CA LEU A 132 1.44 -5.91 6.47
C LEU A 132 0.35 -6.83 5.90
N LYS A 133 -0.32 -7.58 6.77
CA LYS A 133 -1.42 -8.49 6.37
C LYS A 133 -2.58 -7.74 5.73
N GLN A 134 -3.01 -6.63 6.34
CA GLN A 134 -4.10 -5.79 5.86
C GLN A 134 -3.72 -4.80 4.74
N ALA A 135 -2.47 -4.84 4.24
CA ALA A 135 -1.98 -3.85 3.28
C ALA A 135 -2.66 -3.90 1.91
N SER A 136 -3.08 -5.09 1.47
CA SER A 136 -3.81 -5.31 0.23
C SER A 136 -5.25 -4.78 0.29
N ASP A 137 -5.76 -4.62 1.50
CA ASP A 137 -7.19 -4.45 1.77
C ASP A 137 -7.48 -3.01 2.13
N ASN A 138 -6.45 -2.28 2.56
CA ASN A 138 -6.56 -0.90 2.98
C ASN A 138 -6.13 0.08 1.89
N GLY A 139 -5.68 -0.40 0.72
CA GLY A 139 -5.27 0.45 -0.40
C GLY A 139 -6.39 1.40 -0.85
N ILE A 140 -6.04 2.48 -1.58
CA ILE A 140 -7.02 3.51 -2.04
C ILE A 140 -8.32 2.90 -2.64
N LEU A 141 -8.21 1.72 -3.24
CA LEU A 141 -9.30 0.96 -3.85
C LEU A 141 -10.35 0.41 -2.87
N SER A 142 -10.09 0.33 -1.57
CA SER A 142 -11.04 -0.25 -0.62
C SER A 142 -12.01 0.74 -0.01
N SER A 143 -11.78 2.05 -0.18
CA SER A 143 -12.77 3.06 0.18
C SER A 143 -13.95 3.01 -0.80
N PRO A 144 -15.17 2.68 -0.35
CA PRO A 144 -16.35 2.65 -1.22
C PRO A 144 -16.64 4.02 -1.86
N HIS A 145 -16.27 5.09 -1.15
CA HIS A 145 -16.47 6.47 -1.59
C HIS A 145 -15.52 6.86 -2.73
N SER A 146 -14.29 6.33 -2.73
CA SER A 146 -13.29 6.58 -3.76
C SER A 146 -13.60 5.83 -5.07
N LEU A 147 -14.17 4.62 -4.97
CA LEU A 147 -14.58 3.83 -6.12
C LEU A 147 -15.75 4.46 -6.88
N LEU A 148 -16.79 4.90 -6.18
CA LEU A 148 -17.99 5.47 -6.82
C LEU A 148 -17.69 6.77 -7.57
N HIS A 149 -16.79 7.60 -7.03
CA HIS A 149 -16.41 8.88 -7.64
C HIS A 149 -15.47 8.73 -8.85
N MET A 150 -14.74 7.61 -8.95
CA MET A 150 -13.85 7.31 -10.08
C MET A 150 -14.57 6.57 -11.22
N VAL A 151 -15.56 5.73 -10.92
CA VAL A 151 -16.21 4.87 -11.93
C VAL A 151 -17.16 5.65 -12.85
N PHE A 152 -17.73 6.77 -12.40
CA PHE A 152 -18.66 7.57 -13.20
C PHE A 152 -18.26 9.05 -13.21
N ASN A 153 -17.44 9.45 -14.17
CA ASN A 153 -17.28 10.87 -14.47
C ASN A 153 -17.35 11.07 -15.99
N ASN A 154 -18.36 11.82 -16.45
CA ASN A 154 -18.58 12.24 -17.84
C ASN A 154 -18.33 11.18 -18.94
N LEU A 155 -19.36 10.37 -19.23
CA LEU A 155 -19.46 9.47 -20.40
C LEU A 155 -18.34 8.43 -20.60
N SER A 156 -17.48 8.26 -19.59
CA SER A 156 -16.29 7.42 -19.67
C SER A 156 -16.15 6.56 -18.43
N MET A 157 -15.67 5.34 -18.63
CA MET A 157 -15.62 4.30 -17.60
C MET A 157 -14.16 4.04 -17.22
N ILE A 158 -13.80 4.28 -15.97
CA ILE A 158 -12.42 4.13 -15.48
C ILE A 158 -12.28 2.78 -14.76
N ILE A 159 -11.33 1.96 -15.22
CA ILE A 159 -10.89 0.73 -14.55
C ILE A 159 -9.62 1.06 -13.78
N VAL A 160 -9.66 0.95 -12.46
CA VAL A 160 -8.47 1.06 -11.61
C VAL A 160 -7.96 -0.35 -11.29
N LEU A 161 -6.70 -0.64 -11.62
CA LEU A 161 -6.03 -1.92 -11.29
C LEU A 161 -4.96 -1.73 -10.21
#